data_AF-A0A5Q2F885-F1
#
_entry.id   AF-A0A5Q2F885-F1
#
_cell.length_a   1.000
_cell.length_b   1.000
_cell.length_c   1.000
_cell.angle_alpha   90.00
_cell.angle_beta   90.00
_cell.angle_gamma   90.00
#
_symmetry.space_group_name_H-M   'P 1'
#
loop_
_entity.id
_entity.type
_entity.pdbx_description
1 polymer ?
#
loop_
_entity_poly.entity_id
_entity_poly.type
_entity_poly.pdbx_seq_one_letter_code
_entity_poly.pdbx_strand_id
1 'polypeptide(L)' 'MAHRPDPKCPVRPGDTCSLCYPGASGPEDCGLVWLVREDPELSAELARLRAEAAADRSH' A
#
# COMPACT_ATOMS: atom_id res chain seq x y z
N MET A 1 -12.92 -24.16 -6.61
CA MET A 1 -13.39 -22.86 -6.09
C MET A 1 -12.15 -22.00 -5.95
N ALA A 2 -11.97 -20.97 -6.78
CA ALA A 2 -10.80 -20.10 -6.66
C ALA A 2 -10.92 -19.30 -5.36
N HIS A 3 -9.94 -19.40 -4.48
CA HIS A 3 -9.83 -18.55 -3.30
C HIS A 3 -9.79 -17.09 -3.78
N ARG A 4 -10.75 -16.25 -3.39
CA ARG A 4 -10.69 -14.83 -3.74
C ARG A 4 -9.51 -14.23 -2.96
N PRO A 5 -8.44 -13.76 -3.61
CA PRO A 5 -7.30 -13.22 -2.90
C PRO A 5 -7.74 -12.03 -2.04
N ASP A 6 -7.24 -11.96 -0.81
CA ASP A 6 -7.42 -10.78 0.03
C ASP A 6 -6.59 -9.63 -0.56
N PRO A 7 -7.20 -8.53 -1.04
CA PRO A 7 -6.45 -7.47 -1.70
C PRO A 7 -5.59 -6.70 -0.68
N LYS A 8 -4.28 -6.89 -0.76
CA LYS A 8 -3.26 -6.17 0.02
C LYS A 8 -2.69 -5.02 -0.82
N CYS A 9 -2.48 -3.86 -0.19
CA CYS A 9 -2.05 -2.66 -0.89
C CYS A 9 -1.05 -1.85 -0.06
N PRO A 10 0.09 -1.40 -0.61
CA PRO A 10 1.16 -0.74 0.16
C PRO A 10 0.79 0.65 0.72
N VAL A 11 -0.35 1.21 0.32
CA VAL A 11 -0.94 2.41 0.95
C VAL A 11 -1.49 2.13 2.34
N ARG A 12 -1.78 0.86 2.66
CA ARG A 12 -2.17 0.45 4.01
C ARG A 12 -0.90 0.06 4.75
N PRO A 13 -0.55 0.72 5.88
CA PRO A 13 0.61 0.33 6.66
C PRO A 13 0.58 -1.15 7.04
N GLY A 14 1.66 -1.87 6.73
CA GLY A 14 1.82 -3.30 7.04
C GLY A 14 1.41 -4.26 5.91
N ASP A 15 0.68 -3.79 4.89
CA ASP A 15 0.32 -4.61 3.74
C ASP A 15 1.38 -4.55 2.63
N THR A 16 1.68 -5.68 2.01
CA THR A 16 2.44 -5.75 0.76
C THR A 16 1.51 -5.61 -0.46
N CYS A 17 2.05 -5.35 -1.65
CA CYS A 17 1.22 -5.31 -2.87
C CYS A 17 0.78 -6.73 -3.26
N SER A 18 -0.53 -6.98 -3.42
CA SER A 18 -1.06 -8.26 -3.92
C SER A 18 -1.36 -8.27 -5.41
N LEU A 19 -0.90 -7.27 -6.18
CA LEU A 19 -1.16 -7.14 -7.62
C LEU A 19 -2.66 -7.26 -7.99
N CYS A 20 -3.52 -6.53 -7.25
CA CYS A 20 -4.96 -6.60 -7.45
C CYS A 20 -5.45 -5.98 -8.77
N TYR A 21 -4.62 -5.17 -9.43
CA TYR A 21 -4.91 -4.56 -10.72
C TYR A 21 -4.47 -5.50 -11.87
N PRO A 22 -5.36 -5.88 -12.81
CA PRO A 22 -5.01 -6.76 -13.92
C PRO A 22 -3.85 -6.23 -14.76
N GLY A 23 -2.82 -7.05 -14.95
CA GLY A 23 -1.64 -6.70 -15.74
C GLY A 23 -0.54 -5.94 -14.97
N ALA A 24 -0.73 -5.66 -13.68
CA ALA A 24 0.33 -5.07 -12.85
C ALA A 24 1.46 -6.08 -12.62
N SER A 25 2.69 -5.63 -12.85
CA SER A 25 3.94 -6.29 -12.46
C SER A 25 4.44 -5.80 -11.09
N GLY A 26 4.01 -4.61 -10.68
CA GLY A 26 4.38 -3.99 -9.42
C GLY A 26 3.42 -2.89 -8.95
N PRO A 27 3.65 -2.33 -7.75
CA PRO A 27 2.86 -1.22 -7.22
C PRO A 27 2.91 0.05 -8.10
N GLU A 28 3.99 0.29 -8.84
CA GLU A 28 4.16 1.39 -9.79
C GLU A 28 3.15 1.38 -10.94
N ASP A 29 2.63 0.19 -11.30
CA ASP A 29 1.62 0.06 -12.37
C ASP A 29 0.21 0.45 -11.89
N CYS A 30 0.02 0.66 -10.57
CA CYS A 30 -1.26 1.02 -9.98
C CYS A 30 -1.39 2.54 -9.85
N GLY A 31 -2.38 3.13 -10.53
CA GLY A 31 -2.63 4.58 -10.50
C GLY A 31 -2.85 5.16 -9.09
N LEU A 32 -3.45 4.40 -8.17
CA LEU A 32 -3.60 4.84 -6.78
C LEU A 32 -2.24 4.96 -6.07
N VAL A 33 -1.37 3.96 -6.23
CA VAL A 33 -0.06 3.98 -5.58
C VAL A 33 0.81 5.07 -6.19
N TRP A 34 0.73 5.27 -7.51
CA TRP A 34 1.35 6.40 -8.20
C TRP A 34 0.89 7.74 -7.61
N LEU A 35 -0.41 7.99 -7.49
CA LEU A 35 -0.92 9.25 -6.92
C LEU A 35 -0.38 9.53 -5.52
N VAL A 36 -0.37 8.53 -4.64
CA VAL A 36 0.08 8.71 -3.25
C VAL A 36 1.60 8.89 -3.15
N ARG A 37 2.38 8.25 -4.03
CA ARG A 37 3.84 8.37 -4.03
C ARG A 37 4.30 9.70 -4.62
N GLU A 38 3.59 10.22 -5.60
CA GLU A 38 3.98 11.40 -6.37
C GLU A 38 3.47 12.70 -5.76
N ASP A 39 2.40 12.64 -4.96
CA ASP A 39 1.93 13.76 -4.15
C ASP A 39 2.75 13.87 -2.84
N PRO A 40 3.47 14.99 -2.59
CA PRO A 40 4.32 15.13 -1.42
C PRO A 40 3.57 15.06 -0.08
N GLU A 41 2.34 15.58 -0.03
CA GLU A 41 1.53 15.61 1.19
C GLU A 41 1.04 14.20 1.53
N LEU A 42 0.53 13.48 0.52
CA LEU A 42 0.08 12.10 0.69
C LEU A 42 1.24 11.16 1.04
N SER A 43 2.40 11.35 0.42
CA SER A 43 3.60 10.56 0.70
C SER A 43 4.10 10.77 2.14
N ALA A 44 4.10 12.02 2.61
CA ALA A 44 4.45 12.36 4.00
C ALA A 44 3.45 11.76 5.00
N GLU A 45 2.15 11.85 4.71
CA GLU A 45 1.10 11.25 5.53
C GLU A 45 1.24 9.72 5.61
N LEU A 46 1.50 9.06 4.49
CA LEU A 46 1.73 7.62 4.47
C LEU A 46 2.98 7.22 5.28
N ALA A 47 4.04 8.04 5.26
CA ALA A 47 5.21 7.83 6.11
C ALA A 47 4.87 7.96 7.61
N ARG A 48 4.06 8.95 7.99
CA ARG A 48 3.55 9.11 9.37
C ARG A 48 2.75 7.89 9.82
N LEU A 49 1.77 7.46 9.03
CA LEU A 49 0.93 6.29 9.32
C LEU A 49 1.76 4.99 9.45
N ARG A 50 2.82 4.85 8.64
CA ARG A 50 3.75 3.71 8.74
C ARG A 50 4.55 3.73 10.05
N ALA A 51 4.98 4.90 10.50
CA ALA A 51 5.69 5.05 11.77
C ALA A 51 4.76 4.73 12.96
N GLU A 52 3.53 5.25 12.95
CA GLU A 52 2.51 4.96 13.96
C GLU A 52 2.21 3.45 14.05
N ALA A 53 1.94 2.82 12.91
CA ALA A 53 1.68 1.38 12.87
C ALA A 53 2.91 0.54 13.32
N ALA A 54 4.14 1.03 13.12
CA ALA A 54 5.34 0.36 13.63
C ALA A 54 5.49 0.49 15.15
N ALA A 55 5.11 1.63 15.70
CA ALA A 55 5.07 1.84 17.16
C ALA A 55 4.03 0.93 17.82
N ASP A 56 2.82 0.83 17.26
CA ASP A 56 1.75 -0.04 17.77
C ASP A 56 2.13 -1.52 17.77
N ARG A 57 2.86 -1.98 16.74
CA ARG A 57 3.36 -3.37 16.67
C ARG A 57 4.46 -3.69 17.68
N SER A 58 5.05 -2.67 18.31
CA SER A 58 6.15 -2.83 19.28
C SER A 58 5.64 -2.89 20.74
N HIS A 59 4.32 -2.80 20.93
CA HIS A 59 3.64 -2.94 22.23
C HIS A 59 3.03 -4.34 22.36
#